data_AF-A0A520GXT1-F1
#
_entry.id   AF-A0A520GXT1-F1
#
_cell.length_a   1.000
_cell.length_b   1.000
_cell.length_c   1.000
_cell.angle_alpha   90.00
_cell.angle_beta   90.00
_cell.angle_gamma   90.00
#
_symmetry.space_group_name_H-M   'P 1'
#
loop_
_entity.id
_entity.type
_entity.pdbx_description
1 polymer ?
#
loop_
_entity_poly.entity_id
_entity_poly.type
_entity_poly.pdbx_seq_one_letter_code
_entity_poly.pdbx_strand_id
1 'polypeptide(L)' 'HQLVGGVKAAMGYTGAHDLAELRERGRFVRITGAGLKESHVHDVTITREAPNYPTR' A
#
# COMPACT_ATOMS: atom_id res chain seq x y z
N HIS A 1 -9.15 9.78 7.95
CA HIS A 1 -8.57 8.60 8.62
C HIS A 1 -7.69 7.73 7.69
N GLN A 2 -6.91 8.33 6.79
CA GLN A 2 -6.22 7.57 5.72
C GLN A 2 -5.17 6.58 6.25
N LEU A 3 -4.44 6.97 7.30
CA LEU A 3 -3.40 6.14 7.90
C LEU A 3 -3.97 4.85 8.53
N VAL A 4 -4.98 4.99 9.38
CA VAL A 4 -5.62 3.83 10.03
C VAL A 4 -6.34 2.96 9.01
N GLY A 5 -6.97 3.56 7.99
CA GLY A 5 -7.59 2.83 6.88
C GLY A 5 -6.58 1.99 6.10
N GLY A 6 -5.42 2.56 5.77
CA GLY A 6 -4.34 1.86 5.06
C GLY A 6 -3.80 0.65 5.82
N VAL A 7 -3.58 0.80 7.14
CA VAL A 7 -3.11 -0.32 7.98
C VAL A 7 -4.14 -1.45 8.04
N LYS A 8 -5.43 -1.12 8.20
CA LYS A 8 -6.51 -2.12 8.21
C LYS A 8 -6.65 -2.83 6.85
N ALA A 9 -6.46 -2.11 5.74
CA ALA A 9 -6.46 -2.71 4.41
C ALA A 9 -5.28 -3.70 4.25
N ALA A 10 -4.08 -3.31 4.68
CA ALA A 10 -2.91 -4.19 4.66
C ALA A 10 -3.14 -5.46 5.50
N MET A 11 -3.68 -5.32 6.71
CA MET A 11 -4.07 -6.44 7.57
C MET A 11 -5.07 -7.39 6.89
N GLY A 12 -6.04 -6.85 6.14
CA GLY A 12 -6.96 -7.64 5.33
C GLY A 12 -6.26 -8.45 4.25
N TYR A 13 -5.32 -7.85 3.50
CA TYR A 13 -4.55 -8.54 2.47
C TYR A 13 -3.64 -9.65 3.03
N THR A 14 -3.10 -9.46 4.24
CA THR A 14 -2.24 -10.45 4.90
C THR A 14 -2.99 -11.47 5.77
N GLY A 15 -4.32 -11.34 5.89
CA GLY A 15 -5.14 -12.18 6.77
C GLY A 15 -4.78 -12.06 8.26
N ALA A 16 -4.43 -10.85 8.71
CA ALA A 16 -4.08 -10.55 10.09
C ALA A 16 -5.26 -9.85 10.80
N HIS A 17 -5.64 -10.33 11.98
CA HIS A 17 -6.71 -9.74 12.78
C HIS A 17 -6.24 -8.59 13.68
N ASP A 18 -4.96 -8.58 14.03
CA ASP A 18 -4.31 -7.52 14.81
C ASP A 18 -2.88 -7.22 14.33
N LEU A 19 -2.21 -6.28 15.01
CA LEU A 19 -0.85 -5.86 14.68
C LEU A 19 0.22 -6.90 15.01
N ALA A 20 -0.03 -7.78 16.00
CA ALA A 20 0.90 -8.84 16.36
C ALA A 20 0.91 -9.90 15.25
N GLU A 21 -0.27 -10.30 14.78
CA GLU A 21 -0.43 -11.22 13.65
C GLU A 21 0.12 -10.63 12.36
N LEU A 22 -0.07 -9.33 12.10
CA LEU A 22 0.50 -8.68 10.91
C LEU A 22 2.04 -8.78 10.92
N ARG A 23 2.65 -8.58 12.09
CA ARG A 23 4.11 -8.68 12.24
C ARG A 23 4.63 -10.11 12.10
N GLU A 24 3.86 -11.10 12.53
CA GLU A 24 4.23 -12.51 12.44
C GLU A 24 4.03 -13.07 11.02
N ARG A 25 2.90 -12.74 10.38
CA ARG A 25 2.48 -13.30 9.08
C ARG A 25 2.99 -12.51 7.89
N GLY A 26 3.29 -11.22 8.09
CA GLY A 26 3.74 -10.32 7.03
C GLY A 26 5.01 -10.84 6.36
N ARG A 27 4.97 -10.97 5.03
CA ARG A 27 6.12 -11.38 4.22
C ARG A 27 6.49 -10.25 3.27
N PHE A 28 7.78 -9.98 3.17
CA PHE A 28 8.33 -8.96 2.29
C PHE A 28 9.12 -9.61 1.17
N VAL A 29 9.05 -8.99 0.00
CA VAL A 29 9.86 -9.34 -1.16
C VAL A 29 10.61 -8.09 -1.61
N ARG A 30 11.83 -8.28 -2.12
CA ARG A 30 12.61 -7.17 -2.67
C ARG A 30 12.10 -6.84 -4.08
N ILE A 31 11.74 -5.59 -4.30
CA ILE A 31 11.38 -5.08 -5.64
C ILE A 31 12.56 -4.40 -6.31
N THR A 32 12.49 -4.30 -7.64
CA THR A 32 13.45 -3.55 -8.46
C THR A 32 13.02 -2.09 -8.63
N GLY A 33 13.89 -1.25 -9.17
CA GLY A 33 13.53 0.14 -9.53
C GLY A 33 12.41 0.21 -10.57
N ALA A 34 12.34 -0.76 -11.50
CA ALA A 34 11.22 -0.88 -12.44
C ALA A 34 9.92 -1.24 -11.70
N GLY A 35 9.98 -2.19 -10.76
CA GLY A 35 8.81 -2.58 -9.95
C GLY A 35 8.28 -1.44 -9.07
N LEU A 36 9.14 -0.51 -8.64
CA LEU A 36 8.71 0.71 -7.94
C LEU A 36 7.87 1.62 -8.85
N LYS A 37 8.32 1.84 -10.10
CA LYS A 37 7.58 2.66 -11.07
C LYS A 37 6.24 2.03 -11.43
N GLU A 38 6.20 0.70 -11.57
CA GLU A 38 4.97 -0.07 -11.81
C GLU A 38 4.00 0.00 -10.62
N SER A 39 4.51 -0.07 -9.39
CA SER A 39 3.65 -0.01 -8.20
C SER A 39 3.03 1.38 -7.99
N HIS A 40 3.65 2.42 -8.54
CA HIS A 40 3.09 3.76 -8.52
C HIS A 40 2.04 3.93 -9.62
N VAL A 41 1.09 4.85 -9.47
CA VAL A 41 0.22 5.25 -10.59
C VAL A 41 1.09 5.67 -11.77
N HIS A 42 0.91 5.01 -12.91
CA HIS A 42 1.64 5.24 -14.15
C HIS A 42 0.71 5.17 -15.36
N ASP A 43 1.12 5.81 -16.46
CA ASP A 43 0.43 5.81 -17.77
C ASP A 43 -1.04 6.28 -17.77
N VAL A 44 -1.41 7.14 -16.81
CA VAL A 44 -2.73 7.77 -16.72
C VAL A 44 -2.63 9.25 -16.36
N THR A 45 -3.56 10.06 -16.86
CA THR A 45 -3.72 11.45 -16.42
C THR A 45 -4.60 11.47 -15.17
N ILE A 46 -4.06 11.92 -14.04
CA ILE A 46 -4.83 12.07 -12.80
C ILE A 46 -5.71 13.31 -12.94
N THR A 47 -7.01 13.11 -13.06
CA THR A 47 -8.00 14.19 -13.24
C THR A 47 -8.57 14.71 -11.91
N ARG A 48 -8.44 13.93 -10.83
CA ARG A 48 -8.75 14.33 -9.45
C ARG A 48 -7.76 13.68 -8.49
N GLU A 49 -7.24 14.46 -7.55
CA GLU A 49 -6.31 13.95 -6.55
C GLU A 49 -7.01 13.02 -5.55
N ALA A 50 -6.34 11.92 -5.20
CA ALA A 50 -6.81 11.03 -4.15
C ALA A 50 -6.28 11.52 -2.78
N PRO A 51 -7.13 11.52 -1.74
CA PRO A 51 -6.77 12.05 -0.42
C PRO A 51 -5.68 11.26 0.32
N ASN A 52 -5.29 10.08 -0.18
CA ASN A 52 -4.24 9.21 0.34
C ASN A 52 -3.06 9.03 -0.62
N TYR A 53 -3.03 9.74 -1.75
CA TYR A 53 -2.02 9.55 -2.79
C TYR A 53 -1.60 10.88 -3.43
N PRO A 54 -0.82 11.70 -2.70
CA PRO A 54 -0.29 12.95 -3.25
C PRO A 54 0.82 12.65 -4.26
N THR A 55 0.73 13.24 -5.46
CA THR A 55 1.81 13.21 -6.45
C THR A 55 2.85 14.26 -6.09
N ARG A 56 3.94 13.87 -5.43
CA ARG A 56 5.13 14.70 -5.33
C ARG A 56 6.29 14.03 -6.05
#